data_AF-A0A4Y3IJI3-F1
#
_entry.id   AF-A0A4Y3IJI3-F1
#
_cell.length_a   1.000
_cell.length_b   1.000
_cell.length_c   1.000
_cell.angle_alpha   90.00
_cell.angle_beta   90.00
_cell.angle_gamma   90.00
#
_symmetry.space_group_name_H-M   'P 1'
#
loop_
_entity.id
_entity.type
_entity.pdbx_description
1 polymer ?
#
loop_
_entity_poly.entity_id
_entity_poly.type
_entity_poly.pdbx_seq_one_letter_code
_entity_poly.pdbx_strand_id
1 'polypeptide(L)'
;MCVIHDLGEAISGDIAAIDQVAGSDKGEQERLDLITLINPLPESLQQDVLTLWDDYENASSKEAKLAKAFDKIETLLQHTQGKNPDNYDFNLSYGRKYTDSDELTASVRAIIDKDTKALASGNNTR
;
A
#
# COMPACT_ATOMS: atom_id res chain seq x y z
N MET A 1 7.47 -8.79 6.55
CA MET A 1 7.09 -7.50 5.91
C MET A 1 5.59 -7.29 5.86
N CYS A 2 4.76 -8.14 5.24
CA CYS A 2 3.31 -7.86 5.11
C CYS A 2 2.59 -7.64 6.46
N VAL A 3 3.01 -8.31 7.53
CA VAL A 3 2.44 -8.12 8.88
C VAL A 3 2.96 -6.84 9.57
N ILE A 4 4.08 -6.28 9.10
CA ILE A 4 4.84 -5.22 9.77
C ILE A 4 4.66 -3.87 9.08
N HIS A 5 4.43 -3.84 7.77
CA HIS A 5 4.61 -2.64 6.97
C HIS A 5 3.79 -1.43 7.43
N ASP A 6 2.52 -1.64 7.81
CA ASP A 6 1.65 -0.56 8.33
C ASP A 6 1.59 -0.51 9.86
N LEU A 7 2.48 -1.22 10.58
CA LEU A 7 2.39 -1.32 12.03
C LEU A 7 2.58 0.04 12.73
N GLY A 8 3.35 0.96 12.12
CA GLY A 8 3.49 2.33 12.60
C GLY A 8 2.19 3.14 12.56
N GLU A 9 1.29 2.85 11.62
CA GLU A 9 -0.01 3.54 11.48
C GLU A 9 -0.93 3.31 12.69
N ALA A 10 -0.62 2.35 13.57
CA ALA A 10 -1.32 2.16 14.83
C ALA A 10 -1.19 3.36 15.80
N ILE A 11 -0.18 4.22 15.63
CA ILE A 11 0.04 5.41 16.46
C ILE A 11 -0.59 6.65 15.84
N SER A 12 -0.19 7.03 14.62
CA SER A 12 -0.64 8.28 13.98
C SER A 12 -1.87 8.11 13.06
N GLY A 13 -2.32 6.89 12.83
CA GLY A 13 -3.41 6.55 11.90
C GLY A 13 -2.95 6.40 10.45
N ASP A 14 -3.81 5.78 9.64
CA ASP A 14 -3.61 5.66 8.18
C ASP A 14 -3.96 6.99 7.49
N ILE A 15 -3.17 7.30 6.45
CA ILE A 15 -3.41 8.41 5.53
C ILE A 15 -3.75 7.82 4.16
N ALA A 16 -5.02 7.96 3.78
CA ALA A 16 -5.54 7.47 2.51
C ALA A 16 -4.73 7.99 1.32
N ALA A 17 -4.54 7.12 0.32
CA ALA A 17 -3.70 7.39 -0.85
C ALA A 17 -4.08 8.67 -1.61
N ILE A 18 -5.35 9.06 -1.60
CA ILE A 18 -5.86 10.28 -2.26
C ILE A 18 -5.51 11.56 -1.51
N ASP A 19 -5.25 11.46 -0.20
CA ASP A 19 -4.94 12.57 0.70
C ASP A 19 -3.42 12.75 0.88
N GLN A 20 -2.62 11.84 0.32
CA GLN A 20 -1.16 11.92 0.37
C GLN A 20 -0.65 13.08 -0.48
N VAL A 21 0.08 14.00 0.16
CA VAL A 21 0.70 15.15 -0.50
C VAL A 21 2.12 14.79 -0.92
N ALA A 22 2.47 15.03 -2.18
CA ALA A 22 3.83 14.80 -2.66
C ALA A 22 4.85 15.64 -1.86
N GLY A 23 5.85 14.98 -1.29
CA GLY A 23 6.87 15.60 -0.43
C GLY A 23 6.51 15.68 1.05
N SER A 24 5.43 15.03 1.49
CA SER A 24 5.17 14.84 2.92
C SER A 24 6.14 13.83 3.52
N ASP A 25 6.47 14.03 4.81
CA ASP A 25 7.38 13.19 5.57
C ASP A 25 6.70 11.91 6.11
N LYS A 26 5.69 11.38 5.39
CA LYS A 26 4.84 10.26 5.87
C LYS A 26 5.70 9.07 6.29
N GLY A 27 6.65 8.67 5.44
CA GLY A 27 7.55 7.54 5.74
C GLY A 27 8.46 7.79 6.94
N GLU A 28 8.93 9.03 7.17
CA GLU A 28 9.73 9.34 8.37
C GLU A 28 8.88 9.25 9.64
N GLN A 29 7.66 9.81 9.61
CA GLN A 29 6.74 9.74 10.74
C GLN A 29 6.35 8.29 11.07
N GLU A 30 6.00 7.48 10.06
CA GLU A 30 5.66 6.06 10.25
C GLU A 30 6.82 5.26 10.83
N ARG A 31 8.06 5.57 10.42
CA ARG A 31 9.25 4.94 10.96
C ARG A 31 9.46 5.30 12.44
N LEU A 32 9.26 6.57 12.82
CA LEU A 32 9.33 7.01 14.22
C LEU A 32 8.25 6.35 15.08
N ASP A 33 7.04 6.20 14.53
CA ASP A 33 5.94 5.53 15.19
C ASP A 33 6.23 4.03 15.38
N LEU A 34 6.76 3.37 14.36
CA LEU A 34 7.19 1.97 14.46
C LEU A 34 8.25 1.79 15.55
N ILE A 35 9.27 2.67 15.61
CA ILE A 35 10.31 2.65 16.65
C ILE A 35 9.67 2.76 18.05
N THR A 36 8.70 3.67 18.21
CA THR A 36 7.97 3.83 19.47
C THR A 36 7.22 2.56 19.85
N LEU A 37 6.55 1.91 18.89
CA LEU A 37 5.76 0.72 19.10
C LEU A 37 6.61 -0.51 19.48
N ILE A 38 7.78 -0.67 18.88
CA ILE A 38 8.66 -1.83 19.11
C ILE A 38 9.64 -1.64 20.28
N ASN A 39 9.75 -0.43 20.86
CA ASN A 39 10.66 -0.13 21.96
C ASN A 39 10.60 -1.14 23.15
N PRO A 40 9.45 -1.72 23.53
CA PRO A 40 9.40 -2.74 24.58
C PRO A 40 10.04 -4.10 24.23
N LEU A 41 10.36 -4.36 22.96
CA LEU A 41 10.94 -5.62 22.50
C LEU A 41 12.45 -5.70 22.78
N PRO A 42 13.03 -6.91 22.90
CA PRO A 42 14.48 -7.10 22.86
C PRO A 42 15.13 -6.45 21.62
N GLU A 43 16.33 -5.90 21.79
CA GLU A 43 17.06 -5.16 20.74
C GLU A 43 17.19 -5.94 19.42
N SER A 44 17.45 -7.25 19.50
CA SER A 44 17.54 -8.10 18.30
C SER A 44 16.23 -8.14 17.51
N LEU A 45 15.09 -8.19 18.19
CA LEU A 45 13.77 -8.19 17.55
C LEU A 45 13.42 -6.80 17.00
N GLN A 46 13.83 -5.71 17.67
CA GLN A 46 13.67 -4.37 17.12
C GLN A 46 14.41 -4.24 15.78
N GLN A 47 15.66 -4.71 15.73
CA GLN A 47 16.47 -4.69 14.52
C GLN A 47 15.87 -5.52 13.39
N ASP A 48 15.35 -6.72 13.68
CA ASP A 48 14.68 -7.57 12.68
C ASP A 48 13.44 -6.88 12.10
N VAL A 49 12.62 -6.26 12.95
CA VAL A 49 11.40 -5.54 12.52
C VAL A 49 11.76 -4.34 11.66
N LEU A 50 12.72 -3.51 12.08
CA LEU A 50 13.17 -2.35 11.31
C LEU A 50 13.77 -2.76 9.97
N THR A 51 14.56 -3.84 9.93
CA THR A 51 15.13 -4.34 8.68
C THR A 51 14.04 -4.76 7.68
N LEU A 52 12.99 -5.45 8.14
CA LEU A 52 11.87 -5.86 7.30
C LEU A 52 11.02 -4.67 6.84
N TRP A 53 10.84 -3.67 7.70
CA TRP A 53 10.11 -2.45 7.37
C TRP A 53 10.88 -1.59 6.36
N ASP A 54 12.18 -1.36 6.60
CA ASP A 54 13.05 -0.58 5.72
C ASP A 54 13.18 -1.24 4.33
N ASP A 55 13.24 -2.58 4.24
CA ASP A 55 13.24 -3.31 2.97
C ASP A 55 11.92 -3.12 2.20
N TYR A 56 10.78 -3.25 2.89
CA TYR A 56 9.46 -2.98 2.30
C TYR A 56 9.35 -1.53 1.83
N GLU A 57 9.78 -0.57 2.65
CA GLU A 57 9.57 0.84 2.36
C GLU A 57 10.35 1.26 1.11
N ASN A 58 11.59 0.79 1.01
CA ASN A 58 12.45 1.04 -0.15
C ASN A 58 12.18 0.11 -1.34
N ALA A 59 11.35 -0.92 -1.18
CA ALA A 59 11.13 -1.98 -2.18
C ALA A 59 12.45 -2.56 -2.72
N SER A 60 13.39 -2.88 -1.82
CA SER A 60 14.76 -3.22 -2.20
C SER A 60 14.89 -4.67 -2.68
N SER A 61 14.37 -5.63 -1.91
CA SER A 61 14.38 -7.05 -2.25
C SER A 61 13.28 -7.43 -3.26
N LYS A 62 13.34 -8.65 -3.79
CA LYS A 62 12.27 -9.18 -4.67
C LYS A 62 10.99 -9.40 -3.88
N GLU A 63 11.13 -9.88 -2.65
CA GLU A 63 10.06 -10.08 -1.69
C GLU A 63 9.37 -8.75 -1.36
N ALA A 64 10.13 -7.69 -1.11
CA ALA A 64 9.60 -6.35 -0.85
C ALA A 64 8.83 -5.77 -2.03
N LYS A 65 9.36 -5.92 -3.25
CA LYS A 65 8.65 -5.50 -4.47
C LYS A 65 7.35 -6.25 -4.65
N LEU A 66 7.35 -7.56 -4.42
CA LEU A 66 6.16 -8.40 -4.53
C LEU A 66 5.12 -8.03 -3.46
N ALA A 67 5.54 -7.87 -2.20
CA ALA A 67 4.66 -7.45 -1.12
C ALA A 67 4.04 -6.07 -1.39
N LYS A 68 4.84 -5.09 -1.83
CA LYS A 68 4.35 -3.74 -2.15
C LYS A 68 3.42 -3.73 -3.35
N ALA A 69 3.63 -4.60 -4.33
CA ALA A 69 2.68 -4.78 -5.43
C ALA A 69 1.36 -5.38 -4.94
N PHE A 70 1.40 -6.40 -4.07
CA PHE A 70 0.18 -7.02 -3.54
C PHE A 70 -0.59 -6.12 -2.57
N ASP A 71 0.10 -5.30 -1.78
CA ASP A 71 -0.51 -4.24 -0.98
C ASP A 71 -1.40 -3.32 -1.85
N LYS A 72 -0.83 -2.79 -2.96
CA LYS A 72 -1.62 -1.96 -3.88
C LYS A 72 -2.75 -2.72 -4.56
N ILE A 73 -2.54 -4.00 -4.92
CA ILE A 73 -3.58 -4.86 -5.49
C ILE A 73 -4.73 -5.07 -4.51
N GLU A 74 -4.43 -5.30 -3.23
CA GLU A 74 -5.43 -5.46 -2.18
C GLU A 74 -6.29 -4.22 -2.06
N THR A 75 -5.67 -3.03 -1.99
CA THR A 75 -6.41 -1.76 -1.90
C THR A 75 -7.38 -1.59 -3.07
N LEU A 76 -6.92 -1.90 -4.29
CA LEU A 76 -7.73 -1.79 -5.50
C LEU A 76 -8.90 -2.79 -5.50
N LEU A 77 -8.64 -4.04 -5.12
CA LEU A 77 -9.66 -5.07 -5.01
C LEU A 77 -10.73 -4.66 -3.99
N GLN A 78 -10.32 -4.21 -2.81
CA GLN A 78 -11.21 -3.75 -1.77
C GLN A 78 -12.04 -2.55 -2.23
N HIS A 79 -11.45 -1.64 -3.00
CA HIS A 79 -12.17 -0.53 -3.62
C HIS A 79 -13.29 -0.99 -4.57
N THR A 80 -13.08 -2.06 -5.35
CA THR A 80 -14.12 -2.58 -6.25
C THR A 80 -15.29 -3.27 -5.52
N GLN A 81 -15.10 -3.71 -4.29
CA GLN A 81 -16.09 -4.46 -3.51
C GLN A 81 -16.80 -3.62 -2.45
N GLY A 82 -16.14 -2.56 -1.97
CA GLY A 82 -16.64 -1.68 -0.92
C GLY A 82 -17.59 -0.58 -1.42
N LYS A 83 -18.20 0.12 -0.46
CA LYS A 83 -18.93 1.37 -0.73
C LYS A 83 -17.95 2.53 -0.65
N ASN A 84 -17.41 2.93 -1.78
CA ASN A 84 -16.40 3.98 -1.87
C ASN A 84 -16.97 5.24 -2.53
N PRO A 85 -16.35 6.41 -2.31
CA PRO A 85 -16.64 7.63 -3.07
C PRO A 85 -16.52 7.39 -4.58
N ASP A 86 -17.17 8.23 -5.38
CA ASP A 86 -17.17 8.11 -6.84
C ASP A 86 -15.87 8.63 -7.47
N ASN A 87 -14.75 7.96 -7.16
CA ASN A 87 -13.40 8.33 -7.64
C ASN A 87 -12.62 7.12 -8.18
N TYR A 88 -13.30 6.12 -8.71
CA TYR A 88 -12.70 4.88 -9.24
C TYR A 88 -11.63 5.11 -10.33
N ASP A 89 -11.64 6.22 -11.05
CA ASP A 89 -10.63 6.53 -12.06
C ASP A 89 -9.22 6.67 -11.47
N PHE A 90 -9.09 7.14 -10.22
CA PHE A 90 -7.81 7.23 -9.51
C PHE A 90 -7.12 5.86 -9.43
N ASN A 91 -7.91 4.81 -9.22
CA ASN A 91 -7.41 3.45 -9.06
C ASN A 91 -6.68 2.95 -10.31
N LEU A 92 -7.02 3.43 -11.52
CA LEU A 92 -6.45 2.95 -12.78
C LEU A 92 -4.98 3.31 -13.00
N SER A 93 -4.50 4.36 -12.32
CA SER A 93 -3.08 4.77 -12.33
C SER A 93 -2.37 4.46 -11.01
N TYR A 94 -3.10 4.41 -9.90
CA TYR A 94 -2.56 4.11 -8.57
C TYR A 94 -1.77 2.79 -8.54
N GLY A 95 -0.62 2.79 -7.88
CA GLY A 95 0.18 1.60 -7.62
C GLY A 95 0.92 0.98 -8.82
N ARG A 96 0.74 1.48 -10.06
CA ARG A 96 1.32 0.87 -11.27
C ARG A 96 2.84 0.68 -11.24
N LYS A 97 3.56 1.64 -10.65
CA LYS A 97 5.02 1.53 -10.43
C LYS A 97 5.42 0.20 -9.78
N TYR A 98 4.58 -0.36 -8.91
CA TYR A 98 4.81 -1.61 -8.22
C TYR A 98 4.14 -2.79 -8.94
N THR A 99 2.86 -2.64 -9.33
CA THR A 99 2.09 -3.75 -9.92
C THR A 99 2.53 -4.15 -11.32
N ASP A 100 3.17 -3.25 -12.06
CA ASP A 100 3.60 -3.52 -13.44
C ASP A 100 5.06 -4.05 -13.48
N SER A 101 5.70 -4.22 -12.32
CA SER A 101 7.10 -4.64 -12.21
C SER A 101 7.34 -6.15 -12.37
N ASP A 102 6.28 -6.97 -12.29
CA ASP A 102 6.32 -8.42 -12.43
C ASP A 102 5.11 -8.91 -13.23
N GLU A 103 5.28 -9.97 -14.04
CA GLU A 103 4.25 -10.47 -14.94
C GLU A 103 3.02 -11.01 -14.20
N LEU A 104 3.22 -11.65 -13.04
CA LEU A 104 2.15 -12.20 -12.23
C LEU A 104 1.29 -11.07 -11.66
N THR A 105 1.92 -10.08 -11.03
CA THR A 105 1.21 -8.96 -10.40
C THR A 105 0.51 -8.10 -11.45
N ALA A 106 1.12 -7.89 -12.61
CA ALA A 106 0.49 -7.18 -13.73
C ALA A 106 -0.76 -7.92 -14.24
N SER A 107 -0.69 -9.26 -14.33
CA SER A 107 -1.81 -10.09 -14.77
C SER A 107 -2.98 -10.06 -13.78
N VAL A 108 -2.70 -10.15 -12.47
CA VAL A 108 -3.72 -10.02 -11.42
C VAL A 108 -4.36 -8.62 -11.45
N ARG A 109 -3.53 -7.58 -11.53
CA ARG A 109 -3.96 -6.19 -11.63
C ARG A 109 -4.89 -5.96 -12.83
N ALA A 110 -4.57 -6.53 -13.98
CA ALA A 110 -5.37 -6.39 -15.19
C ALA A 110 -6.80 -6.95 -15.06
N ILE A 111 -7.02 -7.92 -14.17
CA ILE A 111 -8.36 -8.43 -13.86
C ILE A 111 -9.14 -7.36 -13.09
N ILE A 112 -8.56 -6.79 -12.04
CA ILE A 112 -9.19 -5.76 -11.19
C ILE A 112 -9.43 -4.45 -11.97
N ASP A 113 -8.56 -4.12 -12.93
CA ASP A 113 -8.75 -2.95 -13.81
C ASP A 113 -10.03 -3.05 -14.65
N LYS A 114 -10.50 -4.26 -14.99
CA LYS A 114 -11.77 -4.43 -15.73
C LYS A 114 -12.95 -4.00 -14.88
N ASP A 115 -12.99 -4.47 -13.64
CA ASP A 115 -14.05 -4.14 -12.68
C ASP A 115 -14.01 -2.65 -12.32
N THR A 116 -12.81 -2.12 -12.10
CA THR A 116 -12.59 -0.69 -11.86
C THR A 116 -13.13 0.18 -12.99
N LYS A 117 -12.87 -0.18 -14.26
CA LYS A 117 -13.40 0.55 -15.44
C LYS A 117 -14.92 0.49 -15.54
N ALA A 118 -15.52 -0.66 -15.21
CA ALA A 118 -16.96 -0.82 -15.23
C ALA A 118 -17.63 0.09 -14.19
N LEU A 119 -17.08 0.15 -12.97
CA LEU A 119 -17.55 1.02 -11.89
C LEU A 119 -17.38 2.51 -12.25
N ALA A 120 -16.20 2.90 -12.76
CA ALA A 120 -15.96 4.27 -13.21
C ALA A 120 -16.94 4.73 -14.31
N SER A 121 -17.23 3.84 -15.27
CA SER A 121 -18.15 4.14 -16.39
C SER A 121 -19.62 4.19 -15.96
N GLY A 122 -20.03 3.34 -15.01
CA GLY A 122 -21.40 3.31 -14.48
C GLY A 122 -21.74 4.54 -13.63
N ASN A 123 -20.72 5.18 -13.04
CA ASN A 123 -20.88 6.40 -12.25
C ASN A 123 -21.14 7.66 -13.09
N ASN A 124 -20.83 7.64 -14.40
CA ASN A 124 -21.13 8.76 -15.31
C ASN A 124 -22.61 8.85 -15.74
N THR A 125 -23.48 8.00 -15.19
CA THR A 125 -24.91 7.89 -15.57
C THR A 125 -25.91 8.08 -14.42
N ARG A 126 -25.47 8.59 -13.26
CA ARG A 126 -26.38 8.94 -12.15
C ARG A 126 -26.54 10.44 -11.98
#